data_AF-A0A8D9DN70-F1
#
_entry.id   AF-A0A8D9DN70-F1
#
_cell.length_a   1.000
_cell.length_b   1.000
_cell.length_c   1.000
_cell.angle_alpha   90.00
_cell.angle_beta   90.00
_cell.angle_gamma   90.00
#
_symmetry.space_group_name_H-M   'P 1'
#
loop_
_entity.id
_entity.type
_entity.pdbx_description
1 polymer ?
#
loop_
_entity_poly.entity_id
_entity_poly.type
_entity_poly.pdbx_seq_one_letter_code
_entity_poly.pdbx_strand_id
1 'polypeptide(L)' 'MDPEAHVGPGQLMDGTFALDTETLKWERLDKLEEKQVTPEIRGWTASTSATINGKKGLLMHGGKAQTNDRFDDLYFYEFQ' A
#
# COMPACT_ATOMS: atom_id res chain seq x y z
N MET A 1 8.11 18.96 -17.47
CA MET A 1 8.26 17.49 -17.41
C MET A 1 9.47 17.20 -16.57
N ASP A 2 9.37 16.22 -15.67
CA ASP A 2 10.51 15.75 -14.87
C ASP A 2 11.62 15.23 -15.81
N PRO A 3 12.82 15.84 -15.83
CA PRO A 3 13.93 15.40 -16.68
C PRO A 3 14.36 13.95 -16.41
N GLU A 4 14.03 13.41 -15.24
CA GLU A 4 14.40 12.07 -14.79
C GLU A 4 13.18 11.16 -14.57
N ALA A 5 12.04 11.43 -15.20
CA ALA A 5 10.74 10.78 -14.96
C ALA A 5 10.80 9.29 -14.57
N HIS A 6 11.45 8.44 -15.38
CA HIS A 6 11.57 6.99 -15.10
C HIS A 6 12.85 6.60 -14.35
N VAL A 7 13.82 7.50 -14.24
CA VAL A 7 15.11 7.27 -13.59
C VAL A 7 15.02 7.54 -12.09
N GLY A 8 14.28 8.58 -11.69
CA GLY A 8 14.07 8.98 -10.31
C GLY A 8 12.97 8.18 -9.58
N PRO A 9 12.88 8.35 -8.26
CA PRO A 9 11.80 7.75 -7.47
C PRO A 9 10.42 8.35 -7.82
N GLY A 10 10.38 9.62 -8.26
CA GLY A 10 9.16 10.41 -8.35
C GLY A 10 8.63 10.78 -6.97
N GLN A 11 7.36 11.20 -6.90
CA GLN A 11 6.65 11.38 -5.63
C GLN A 11 5.71 10.19 -5.42
N LEU A 12 5.96 9.44 -4.36
CA LEU A 12 5.09 8.34 -3.90
C LEU A 12 4.31 8.82 -2.67
N MET A 13 3.19 8.17 -2.36
CA MET A 13 2.38 8.47 -1.18
C MET A 13 2.06 7.20 -0.40
N ASP A 14 1.90 7.35 0.91
CA ASP A 14 1.24 6.36 1.75
C ASP A 14 -0.26 6.64 1.84
N GLY A 15 -0.94 5.79 2.59
CA GLY A 15 -2.37 5.88 2.86
C GLY A 15 -3.12 4.65 2.39
N THR A 16 -3.93 4.11 3.29
CA THR A 16 -4.80 2.97 3.04
C THR A 16 -6.22 3.49 2.82
N PHE A 17 -6.85 3.12 1.71
CA PHE A 17 -8.19 3.58 1.37
C PHE A 17 -9.07 2.42 0.91
N ALA A 18 -10.34 2.47 1.27
CA ALA A 18 -11.37 1.59 0.74
C ALA A 18 -12.51 2.39 0.12
N LEU A 19 -13.07 1.83 -0.94
CA LEU A 19 -14.28 2.31 -1.59
C LEU A 19 -15.40 1.33 -1.29
N ASP A 20 -16.44 1.82 -0.61
CA ASP A 20 -17.71 1.12 -0.54
C ASP A 20 -18.47 1.32 -1.85
N THR A 21 -18.66 0.24 -2.61
CA THR A 21 -19.33 0.28 -3.91
C THR A 21 -20.86 0.38 -3.83
N GLU A 22 -21.46 0.18 -2.66
CA GLU A 22 -22.90 0.38 -2.44
C GLU A 22 -23.21 1.85 -2.14
N THR A 23 -22.39 2.50 -1.31
CA THR A 23 -22.59 3.91 -0.91
C THR A 23 -21.77 4.93 -1.69
N LEU A 24 -20.80 4.47 -2.47
CA LEU A 24 -19.82 5.29 -3.23
C LEU A 24 -18.95 6.19 -2.35
N LYS A 25 -18.82 5.85 -1.06
CA LYS A 25 -18.00 6.59 -0.11
C LYS A 25 -16.60 6.00 -0.04
N TRP A 26 -15.62 6.88 -0.05
CA TRP A 26 -14.25 6.55 0.29
C TRP A 26 -14.03 6.73 1.77
N GLU A 27 -13.30 5.80 2.37
CA GLU A 27 -12.78 5.91 3.72
C GLU A 27 -11.27 5.74 3.74
N ARG A 28 -10.61 6.47 4.64
CA ARG A 28 -9.19 6.30 4.94
C ARG A 28 -9.07 5.34 6.12
N LEU A 29 -8.41 4.22 5.90
CA LEU A 29 -8.35 3.05 6.79
C LEU A 29 -7.11 3.04 7.72
N ASP A 30 -6.23 4.03 7.58
CA ASP A 30 -5.02 4.12 8.41
C ASP A 30 -5.40 4.15 9.89
N LYS A 31 -4.97 3.15 10.65
CA LYS A 31 -5.24 3.12 12.09
C LYS A 31 -4.23 4.01 12.79
N LEU A 32 -4.72 4.92 13.63
CA LEU A 32 -3.92 5.81 14.48
C LEU A 32 -3.28 5.08 15.68
N GLU A 33 -3.42 3.77 15.78
CA GLU A 33 -2.94 2.99 16.92
C GLU A 33 -1.46 2.62 16.73
N GLU A 34 -0.64 2.97 17.74
CA GLU A 34 0.83 2.77 17.76
C GLU A 34 1.29 1.31 17.54
N LYS A 35 0.39 0.32 17.58
CA LYS A 35 0.72 -1.10 17.53
C LYS A 35 0.53 -1.77 16.17
N GLN A 36 -0.01 -1.06 15.17
CA GLN A 36 -0.15 -1.64 13.83
C GLN A 36 1.05 -1.29 12.95
N VAL A 37 1.69 -2.31 12.37
CA VAL A 37 2.76 -2.11 11.40
C VAL A 37 2.15 -1.65 10.08
N THR A 38 2.28 -0.36 9.78
CA THR A 38 1.93 0.21 8.48
C THR A 38 3.13 0.13 7.53
N PRO A 39 2.92 -0.19 6.24
CA PRO A 39 4.01 -0.14 5.27
C PRO A 39 4.59 1.27 5.15
N GLU A 40 5.90 1.37 4.96
CA GLU A 40 6.54 2.63 4.55
C GLU A 40 5.99 3.13 3.19
N ILE A 41 6.10 4.44 2.95
CA ILE A 41 5.70 5.09 1.69
C ILE A 41 6.35 4.37 0.50
N ARG A 42 5.52 3.86 -0.41
CA ARG A 42 5.96 3.08 -1.58
C ARG A 42 4.99 3.17 -2.74
N GLY A 43 5.49 2.81 -3.91
CA GLY A 43 4.67 2.60 -5.11
C GLY A 43 5.22 1.47 -5.95
N TRP A 44 4.61 1.19 -7.09
CA TRP A 44 5.07 0.14 -8.01
C TRP A 44 5.13 -1.26 -7.35
N THR A 45 4.24 -1.51 -6.39
CA THR A 45 4.13 -2.78 -5.68
C THR A 45 3.42 -3.82 -6.53
N ALA A 46 3.71 -5.11 -6.28
CA ALA A 46 2.83 -6.18 -6.72
C ALA A 46 1.74 -6.37 -5.64
N SER A 47 0.47 -6.42 -6.03
CA SER A 47 -0.64 -6.55 -5.09
C SER A 47 -1.75 -7.48 -5.60
N THR A 48 -2.46 -8.10 -4.65
CA THR A 48 -3.60 -8.97 -4.96
C THR A 48 -4.52 -9.13 -3.74
N SER A 49 -5.73 -9.64 -3.98
CA SER A 49 -6.60 -10.13 -2.90
C SER A 49 -6.16 -11.54 -2.50
N ALA A 50 -6.03 -11.80 -1.21
CA ALA A 50 -5.57 -13.09 -0.69
C ALA A 50 -6.40 -13.55 0.53
N THR A 51 -6.27 -14.83 0.88
CA THR A 51 -6.75 -15.38 2.16
C THR A 51 -5.56 -15.97 2.91
N ILE A 52 -5.25 -15.42 4.08
CA ILE A 52 -4.15 -15.87 4.95
C ILE A 52 -4.74 -16.20 6.32
N ASN A 53 -4.48 -17.41 6.84
CA ASN A 53 -5.02 -17.88 8.11
C ASN A 53 -6.56 -17.73 8.22
N GLY A 54 -7.27 -17.96 7.12
CA GLY A 54 -8.74 -17.86 7.05
C GLY A 54 -9.29 -16.43 6.92
N LYS A 55 -8.44 -15.40 6.93
CA LYS A 55 -8.83 -14.00 6.83
C LYS A 55 -8.60 -13.50 5.40
N LYS A 56 -9.61 -12.84 4.81
CA LYS A 56 -9.49 -12.21 3.49
C LYS A 56 -8.84 -10.84 3.63
N GLY A 57 -8.09 -10.41 2.62
CA GLY A 57 -7.38 -9.14 2.69
C GLY A 57 -6.62 -8.76 1.42
N LEU A 58 -5.96 -7.61 1.49
CA LEU A 58 -5.02 -7.11 0.49
C LEU A 58 -3.61 -7.60 0.85
N LEU A 59 -2.96 -8.29 -0.07
CA LEU A 59 -1.55 -8.66 0.01
C LEU A 59 -0.73 -7.70 -0.87
N MET A 60 0.33 -7.12 -0.32
CA MET A 60 1.29 -6.29 -1.05
C MET A 60 2.71 -6.81 -0.86
N HIS A 61 3.48 -6.85 -1.94
CA HIS A 61 4.87 -7.30 -1.93
C HIS A 61 5.79 -6.29 -2.63
N GLY A 62 6.93 -6.02 -1.99
CA GLY A 62 8.01 -5.20 -2.51
C GLY A 62 7.60 -3.77 -2.84
N GLY A 63 8.09 -3.26 -3.98
CA GLY A 63 7.85 -1.91 -4.47
C GLY A 63 9.09 -1.03 -4.49
N LYS A 64 8.89 0.23 -4.89
CA LYS A 64 9.92 1.27 -4.95
C LYS A 64 9.77 2.23 -3.77
N ALA A 65 10.88 2.56 -3.13
CA ALA A 65 10.96 3.53 -2.04
C ALA A 65 11.14 4.97 -2.56
N GLN A 66 10.96 5.96 -1.68
CA GLN A 66 11.28 7.37 -1.94
C GLN A 66 12.77 7.59 -2.22
N THR A 67 13.65 6.74 -1.70
CA THR A 67 15.10 6.75 -1.97
C THR A 67 15.47 6.13 -3.31
N ASN A 68 14.47 5.68 -4.10
CA ASN A 68 14.63 4.90 -5.33
C ASN A 68 15.10 3.44 -5.10
N ASP A 69 15.24 3.00 -3.85
CA ASP A 69 15.53 1.61 -3.51
C ASP A 69 14.32 0.69 -3.75
N ARG A 70 14.56 -0.62 -3.66
CA ARG A 70 13.53 -1.66 -3.78
C ARG A 70 13.28 -2.31 -2.43
N PHE A 71 12.01 -2.57 -2.16
CA PHE A 71 11.59 -3.37 -1.01
C PHE A 71 11.45 -4.85 -1.40
N ASP A 72 11.59 -5.74 -0.41
CA ASP A 72 11.42 -7.19 -0.50
C ASP A 72 10.42 -7.74 0.55
N ASP A 73 9.83 -6.85 1.35
CA ASP A 73 8.88 -7.17 2.41
C ASP A 73 7.48 -7.54 1.87
N LEU A 74 6.71 -8.21 2.73
CA LEU A 74 5.36 -8.69 2.45
C LEU A 74 4.40 -8.17 3.53
N TYR A 75 3.37 -7.43 3.11
CA TYR A 75 2.31 -6.92 3.98
C TYR A 75 0.96 -7.51 3.64
N PHE A 76 0.17 -7.76 4.69
CA PHE A 76 -1.22 -8.20 4.55
C PHE A 76 -2.15 -7.30 5.38
N TYR A 77 -3.10 -6.67 4.71
CA TYR A 77 -4.19 -5.93 5.33
C TYR A 77 -5.46 -6.79 5.32
N GLU A 78 -5.88 -7.25 6.49
CA GLU A 78 -7.15 -7.97 6.66
C GLU A 78 -8.34 -7.03 6.42
N PHE A 79 -9.28 -7.45 5.56
CA PHE A 79 -10.55 -6.75 5.39
C PHE A 79 -11.39 -6.92 6.66
N GLN A 80 -11.99 -5.82 7.12
CA GLN A 80 -12.90 -5.82 8.26
C GLN A 80 -14.27 -6.40 7.89
#